data_AF-A0A382Q1S0-F1
#
_entry.id   AF-A0A382Q1S0-F1
#
_cell.length_a   1.000
_cell.length_b   1.000
_cell.length_c   1.000
_cell.angle_alpha   90.00
_cell.angle_beta   90.00
_cell.angle_gamma   90.00
#
_symmetry.space_group_name_H-M   'P 1'
#
loop_
_entity.id
_entity.type
_entity.pdbx_description
1 polymer ?
#
loop_
_entity_poly.entity_id
_entity_poly.type
_entity_poly.pdbx_seq_one_letter_code
_entity_poly.pdbx_strand_id
1 'polypeptide(L)'
;METPLQLVIGIDGGATYSHGVAATHDGRVLSVVHSASMNFTGSYQKEVRRRVSEILHDLELQLPFSNEFTHYAVSAAGIFNEATTDQKEKLCGK
;
A
#
# COMPACT_ATOMS: atom_id res chain seq x y z
N MET A 1 -12.19 9.01 -25.47
CA MET A 1 -12.05 8.60 -24.06
C MET A 1 -10.57 8.43 -23.82
N GLU A 2 -9.99 9.14 -22.86
CA GLU A 2 -8.60 8.92 -22.47
C GLU A 2 -8.52 7.54 -21.80
N THR A 3 -7.54 6.72 -22.20
CA THR A 3 -7.25 5.46 -21.53
C THR A 3 -6.73 5.76 -20.13
N PRO A 4 -7.27 5.14 -19.06
CA PRO A 4 -6.76 5.32 -17.71
C PRO A 4 -5.26 4.98 -17.65
N LEU A 5 -4.51 5.78 -16.90
CA LEU A 5 -3.10 5.48 -16.67
C LEU A 5 -2.99 4.33 -15.68
N GLN A 6 -2.36 3.23 -16.10
CA GLN A 6 -2.15 2.06 -15.26
C GLN A 6 -0.98 2.29 -14.30
N LEU A 7 -1.27 2.13 -13.01
CA LEU A 7 -0.31 2.34 -11.93
C LEU A 7 -0.17 1.09 -11.07
N VAL A 8 1.02 0.96 -10.50
CA VAL A 8 1.36 -0.01 -9.46
C VAL A 8 1.61 0.73 -8.15
N ILE A 9 1.23 0.09 -7.04
CA ILE A 9 1.43 0.63 -5.71
C ILE A 9 2.46 -0.21 -4.95
N GLY A 10 3.45 0.47 -4.36
CA GLY A 10 4.35 -0.11 -3.37
C GLY A 10 4.10 0.52 -2.01
N ILE A 11 3.91 -0.31 -0.98
CA ILE A 11 3.82 0.14 0.41
C ILE A 11 4.99 -0.44 1.19
N ASP A 12 5.82 0.45 1.74
CA ASP A 12 6.87 0.12 2.69
C ASP A 12 6.40 0.37 4.13
N GLY A 13 5.92 -0.68 4.79
CA GLY A 13 5.40 -0.59 6.15
C GLY A 13 6.50 -0.72 7.19
N GLY A 14 6.85 0.38 7.86
CA GLY A 14 7.89 0.39 8.89
C GLY A 14 7.33 0.33 10.32
N ALA A 15 8.24 0.09 11.28
CA ALA A 15 7.88 0.04 12.70
C ALA A 15 7.56 1.41 13.30
N THR A 16 8.05 2.51 12.69
CA THR A 16 7.84 3.89 13.15
C THR A 16 6.98 4.66 12.17
N TYR A 17 7.34 4.62 10.88
CA TYR A 17 6.63 5.26 9.79
C TYR A 17 6.47 4.27 8.65
N SER A 18 5.48 4.54 7.80
CA SER A 18 5.22 3.76 6.58
C SER A 18 5.12 4.70 5.39
N HIS A 19 5.39 4.18 4.21
CA HIS A 19 5.37 4.94 2.96
C HIS A 19 4.55 4.23 1.92
N GLY A 20 3.73 4.98 1.17
CA GLY A 20 3.05 4.49 -0.02
C GLY A 20 3.56 5.22 -1.24
N VAL A 21 3.73 4.50 -2.35
CA VAL A 21 4.20 5.05 -3.62
C VAL A 21 3.28 4.55 -4.72
N ALA A 22 2.77 5.47 -5.54
CA ALA A 22 2.11 5.15 -6.80
C ALA A 22 3.07 5.44 -7.96
N ALA A 23 3.30 4.44 -8.81
CA ALA A 23 4.21 4.55 -9.94
C ALA A 23 3.63 3.92 -11.20
N THR A 24 4.09 4.35 -12.37
CA THR A 24 3.82 3.68 -13.64
C THR A 24 4.62 2.38 -13.75
N HIS A 25 4.25 1.52 -14.70
CA HIS A 25 4.93 0.23 -14.92
C HIS A 25 6.41 0.35 -15.35
N ASP A 26 6.83 1.47 -15.93
CA ASP A 26 8.23 1.78 -16.25
C ASP A 26 8.99 2.42 -15.06
N GLY A 27 8.35 2.54 -13.90
CA GLY A 27 8.98 2.95 -12.64
C GLY A 27 8.96 4.46 -12.35
N ARG A 28 8.23 5.27 -13.13
CA ARG A 28 8.06 6.69 -12.83
C ARG A 28 7.11 6.86 -11.65
N VAL A 29 7.62 7.47 -10.59
CA VAL A 29 6.82 7.82 -9.40
C VAL A 29 5.94 9.03 -9.68
N LEU A 30 4.65 8.93 -9.34
CA LEU A 30 3.67 10.00 -9.51
C LEU A 30 3.16 10.56 -8.19
N SER A 31 3.15 9.74 -7.13
CA SER A 31 2.68 10.16 -5.82
C SER A 31 3.40 9.39 -4.72
N VAL A 32 3.63 10.06 -3.59
CA VAL A 32 4.25 9.50 -2.39
C VAL A 32 3.50 10.01 -1.16
N VAL A 33 3.09 9.09 -0.29
CA VAL A 33 2.40 9.40 0.96
C VAL A 33 3.16 8.84 2.15
N HIS A 34 3.03 9.53 3.29
CA HIS A 34 3.59 9.11 4.56
C HIS A 34 2.45 8.71 5.51
N SER A 35 2.63 7.61 6.21
CA SER A 35 1.69 7.13 7.22
C SER A 35 2.41 6.72 8.50
N ALA A 36 1.63 6.47 9.54
CA ALA A 36 2.14 5.98 10.82
C ALA A 36 2.64 4.52 10.71
N SER A 37 3.19 4.02 11.82
CA SER A 37 3.66 2.64 11.95
C SER A 37 2.69 1.59 11.40
N MET A 38 3.25 0.68 10.60
CA MET A 38 2.64 -0.58 10.19
C MET A 38 3.39 -1.74 10.84
N ASN A 39 3.67 -1.65 12.14
CA ASN A 39 4.24 -2.77 12.87
C ASN A 39 3.20 -3.87 13.05
N PHE A 40 3.33 -4.97 12.32
CA PHE A 40 2.40 -6.11 12.37
C PHE A 40 2.47 -6.90 13.68
N THR A 41 3.63 -6.91 14.35
CA THR A 41 3.83 -7.63 15.63
C THR A 41 3.37 -6.80 16.84
N GLY A 42 3.56 -5.49 16.79
CA GLY A 42 3.20 -4.55 17.86
C GLY A 42 1.81 -3.92 17.71
N SER A 43 1.23 -3.93 16.51
CA SER A 43 -0.10 -3.37 16.24
C SER A 43 -1.11 -4.48 16.02
N TYR A 44 -2.35 -4.23 16.43
CA TYR A 44 -3.48 -5.11 16.12
C TYR A 44 -3.65 -5.21 14.59
N GLN A 45 -3.86 -6.41 14.04
CA GLN A 45 -3.91 -6.62 12.57
C GLN A 45 -4.90 -5.71 11.84
N LYS A 46 -6.01 -5.32 12.49
CA LYS A 46 -6.97 -4.36 11.92
C LYS A 46 -6.37 -2.97 11.73
N GLU A 47 -5.44 -2.56 12.59
CA GLU A 47 -4.73 -1.29 12.44
C GLU A 47 -3.83 -1.29 11.21
N VAL A 48 -3.09 -2.38 10.96
CA VAL A 48 -2.23 -2.48 9.76
C VAL A 48 -3.07 -2.42 8.49
N ARG A 49 -4.21 -3.13 8.46
CA ARG A 49 -5.15 -3.04 7.33
C ARG A 49 -5.74 -1.64 7.17
N ARG A 50 -6.13 -0.98 8.26
CA ARG A 50 -6.62 0.40 8.24
C ARG A 50 -5.56 1.33 7.65
N ARG A 51 -4.28 1.17 8.03
CA ARG A 51 -3.17 1.96 7.47
C ARG A 51 -2.96 1.73 5.98
N VAL A 52 -3.08 0.49 5.50
CA VAL A 52 -3.06 0.21 4.06
C VAL A 52 -4.18 0.98 3.36
N SER A 53 -5.41 0.90 3.85
CA SER A 53 -6.55 1.61 3.25
C SER A 53 -6.36 3.13 3.23
N GLU A 54 -5.83 3.71 4.29
CA GLU A 54 -5.52 5.14 4.36
C GLU A 54 -4.46 5.55 3.35
N ILE A 55 -3.37 4.78 3.24
CA ILE A 55 -2.32 5.02 2.26
C ILE A 55 -2.89 5.00 0.83
N LEU A 56 -3.72 4.00 0.51
CA LEU A 56 -4.33 3.90 -0.81
C LEU A 56 -5.23 5.11 -1.11
N HIS A 57 -6.06 5.50 -0.14
CA HIS A 57 -6.94 6.66 -0.29
C HIS A 57 -6.13 7.97 -0.47
N ASP A 58 -5.08 8.16 0.32
CA ASP A 58 -4.23 9.36 0.22
C ASP A 58 -3.49 9.41 -1.11
N LEU A 59 -3.07 8.26 -1.65
CA LEU A 59 -2.46 8.17 -2.98
C LEU A 59 -3.48 8.56 -4.06
N GLU A 60 -4.71 8.04 -4.01
CA GLU A 60 -5.78 8.41 -4.95
C GLU A 60 -6.06 9.91 -4.96
N LEU A 61 -6.10 10.55 -3.79
CA LEU A 61 -6.35 11.99 -3.65
C LEU A 61 -5.26 12.86 -4.27
N GLN A 62 -4.01 12.37 -4.32
CA GLN A 62 -2.87 13.11 -4.88
C GLN A 62 -2.68 12.88 -6.38
N LEU A 63 -3.30 11.84 -6.94
CA LEU A 63 -3.14 11.47 -8.33
C LEU A 63 -4.10 12.26 -9.24
N PRO A 64 -3.71 12.51 -10.51
CA PRO A 64 -4.60 13.17 -11.47
C PRO A 64 -5.87 12.35 -11.74
N PHE A 65 -6.86 12.93 -12.43
CA PHE A 65 -8.06 12.16 -12.80
C PHE A 65 -7.71 11.04 -13.81
N SER A 66 -8.43 9.92 -13.72
CA SER A 66 -8.33 8.75 -14.62
C SER A 66 -7.05 7.89 -14.46
N ASN A 67 -6.83 7.36 -13.25
CA ASN A 67 -5.84 6.30 -13.01
C ASN A 67 -6.52 4.98 -12.66
N GLU A 68 -5.84 3.87 -12.94
CA GLU A 68 -6.25 2.53 -12.55
C GLU A 68 -5.09 1.85 -11.81
N PHE A 69 -5.35 1.40 -10.58
CA PHE A 69 -4.38 0.62 -9.81
C PHE A 69 -4.48 -0.85 -10.19
N THR A 70 -3.46 -1.36 -10.88
CA THR A 70 -3.47 -2.73 -11.40
C THR A 70 -2.91 -3.72 -10.40
N HIS A 71 -1.94 -3.31 -9.57
CA HIS A 71 -1.24 -4.17 -8.62
C HIS A 71 -0.81 -3.42 -7.37
N TYR A 72 -0.78 -4.14 -6.25
CA TYR A 72 -0.28 -3.64 -4.97
C TYR A 72 0.73 -4.63 -4.40
N ALA A 73 1.86 -4.10 -3.92
CA ALA A 73 2.80 -4.84 -3.10
C ALA A 73 2.91 -4.16 -1.75
N VAL A 74 2.69 -4.91 -0.66
CA VAL A 74 2.70 -4.38 0.70
C VAL A 74 3.73 -5.13 1.53
N SER A 75 4.69 -4.40 2.09
CA SER A 75 5.52 -4.87 3.19
C SER A 75 5.01 -4.28 4.51
N ALA A 76 5.30 -4.96 5.61
CA ALA A 76 5.04 -4.45 6.95
C ALA A 76 6.11 -4.98 7.92
N ALA A 77 6.52 -4.15 8.88
CA ALA A 77 7.49 -4.55 9.88
C ALA A 77 6.93 -5.72 10.70
N GLY A 78 7.65 -6.84 10.70
CA GLY A 78 7.24 -8.05 11.40
C GLY A 78 6.27 -8.96 10.62
N ILE A 79 6.00 -8.67 9.35
CA ILE A 79 5.51 -9.68 8.40
C ILE A 79 6.73 -10.43 7.85
N PHE A 80 6.78 -11.73 8.10
CA PHE A 80 7.85 -12.59 7.63
C PHE A 80 7.34 -13.49 6.49
N ASN A 81 8.26 -14.04 5.70
CA ASN A 81 7.92 -14.91 4.56
C ASN A 81 7.15 -16.17 5.00
N GLU A 82 7.27 -16.58 6.27
CA GLU A 82 6.49 -17.67 6.87
C GLU A 82 5.05 -17.26 7.26
N ALA A 83 4.63 -16.01 7.00
CA ALA A 83 3.25 -15.59 7.22
C ALA A 83 2.29 -16.49 6.43
N THR A 84 1.31 -17.06 7.14
CA THR A 84 0.35 -17.99 6.56
C THR A 84 -0.52 -17.28 5.50
N THR A 85 -1.09 -18.05 4.58
CA THR A 85 -2.03 -17.52 3.57
C THR A 85 -3.13 -16.69 4.22
N ASP A 86 -3.68 -17.16 5.35
CA ASP A 86 -4.65 -16.44 6.18
C ASP A 86 -4.19 -15.04 6.63
N GLN A 87 -2.91 -14.91 7.02
CA GLN A 87 -2.35 -13.63 7.45
C GLN A 87 -2.16 -12.66 6.27
N LYS A 88 -1.76 -13.19 5.11
CA LYS A 88 -1.61 -12.41 3.87
C LYS A 88 -2.97 -11.92 3.35
N GLU A 89 -3.98 -12.78 3.30
CA GLU A 89 -5.34 -12.42 2.87
C GLU A 89 -6.00 -11.40 3.81
N LYS A 90 -5.77 -11.51 5.13
CA LYS A 90 -6.26 -10.52 6.10
C LYS A 90 -5.65 -9.13 5.92
N LEU A 91 -4.42 -9.06 5.39
CA LEU A 91 -3.71 -7.81 5.18
C LEU A 91 -4.18 -7.08 3.91
N CYS A 92 -4.19 -7.80 2.80
CA CYS A 92 -4.47 -7.21 1.48
C CYS A 92 -5.97 -7.10 1.21
N GLY A 93 -6.81 -7.89 1.90
CA GLY A 93 -8.20 -8.08 1.51
C GLY A 93 -8.29 -8.83 0.18
N LYS A 94 -9.42 -9.53 -0.04
CA LYS A 94 -9.84 -9.81 -1.41
C LYS A 94 -10.46 -8.55 -2.00
#